data_AF-A0A349A3N5-F1
#
_entry.id   AF-A0A349A3N5-F1
#
_cell.length_a   1.000
_cell.length_b   1.000
_cell.length_c   1.000
_cell.angle_alpha   90.00
_cell.angle_beta   90.00
_cell.angle_gamma   90.00
#
_symmetry.space_group_name_H-M   'P 1'
#
loop_
_entity.id
_entity.type
_entity.pdbx_description
1 polymer ?
#
loop_
_entity_poly.entity_id
_entity_poly.type
_entity_poly.pdbx_seq_one_letter_code
_entity_poly.pdbx_strand_id
1 'polypeptide(L)' 'MDFRAAVVTLSDKGARGEREDLSGAECVRMLEGVGIPVVATRIIPDERREIERTLIALAA' A
#
# COMPACT_ATOMS: atom_id res chain seq x y z
N MET A 1 12.09 9.43 16.32
CA MET A 1 10.77 8.77 16.32
C MET A 1 10.78 7.89 15.11
N ASP A 2 10.83 6.58 15.31
CA ASP A 2 11.07 5.64 14.22
C ASP A 2 9.72 5.28 13.61
N PHE A 3 9.39 6.00 12.54
CA PHE A 3 8.19 5.71 11.76
C PHE A 3 8.41 4.46 10.92
N ARG A 4 7.36 3.64 10.79
CA ARG A 4 7.27 2.56 9.80
C ARG A 4 6.04 2.83 8.96
N ALA A 5 6.07 2.45 7.70
CA ALA A 5 4.96 2.69 6.78
C ALA A 5 4.48 1.40 6.12
N ALA A 6 3.21 1.40 5.70
CA ALA A 6 2.66 0.45 4.76
C ALA A 6 2.08 1.24 3.58
N VAL A 7 2.26 0.73 2.36
CA VAL A 7 1.71 1.33 1.14
C VAL A 7 0.58 0.44 0.62
N VAL A 8 -0.61 1.02 0.48
CA VAL A 8 -1.81 0.31 -0.01
C VAL A 8 -2.37 1.03 -1.23
N THR A 9 -2.32 0.38 -2.38
CA THR A 9 -2.88 0.88 -3.62
C THR A 9 -4.30 0.34 -3.79
N LEU A 10 -5.25 1.25 -4.02
CA LEU A 10 -6.64 0.94 -4.33
C LEU A 10 -6.82 0.96 -5.85
N SER A 11 -7.07 -0.21 -6.44
CA SER A 11 -7.38 -0.32 -7.87
C SER A 11 -7.95 -1.67 -8.23
N ASP A 12 -9.17 -1.71 -8.74
CA ASP A 12 -9.77 -2.92 -9.32
C ASP A 12 -8.91 -3.55 -10.43
N LYS A 13 -8.41 -2.74 -11.36
CA LYS A 13 -7.53 -3.20 -12.45
C LYS A 13 -6.18 -3.69 -11.92
N GLY A 14 -5.61 -2.96 -10.95
CA GLY A 14 -4.35 -3.36 -10.31
C GLY A 14 -4.49 -4.69 -9.55
N ALA A 15 -5.57 -4.84 -8.79
CA ALA A 15 -5.87 -6.07 -8.04
C ALA A 15 -6.11 -7.28 -8.95
N ARG A 16 -6.61 -7.07 -10.19
CA ARG A 16 -6.72 -8.12 -11.21
C ARG A 16 -5.44 -8.34 -12.04
N GLY A 17 -4.38 -7.56 -11.81
CA GLY A 17 -3.13 -7.65 -12.57
C GLY A 17 -3.22 -7.07 -14.00
N GLU A 18 -4.29 -6.34 -14.32
CA GLU A 18 -4.50 -5.70 -15.63
C GLU A 18 -3.72 -4.39 -15.78
N ARG A 19 -3.16 -3.87 -14.68
CA ARG A 19 -2.39 -2.63 -14.63
C ARG A 19 -1.28 -2.72 -13.59
N GLU A 20 -0.07 -2.31 -13.98
CA GLU A 20 1.06 -2.18 -13.08
C GLU A 20 0.88 -1.03 -12.07
N ASP A 21 1.26 -1.26 -10.82
CA ASP A 21 1.18 -0.26 -9.75
C ASP A 21 2.45 0.60 -9.67
N LEU A 22 2.57 1.55 -10.58
CA LEU A 22 3.67 2.52 -10.60
C LEU A 22 3.59 3.51 -9.42
N SER A 23 2.38 3.85 -8.96
CA SER A 23 2.16 4.76 -7.84
C SER A 23 2.64 4.18 -6.51
N GLY A 24 2.31 2.92 -6.22
CA GLY A 24 2.74 2.25 -5.01
C GLY A 24 4.26 2.11 -4.96
N ALA A 25 4.89 1.73 -6.07
CA ALA A 25 6.35 1.66 -6.17
C ALA A 25 7.02 3.02 -5.89
N GLU A 26 6.47 4.11 -6.43
CA GLU A 26 6.99 5.46 -6.19
C GLU A 26 6.82 5.89 -4.73
N CYS A 27 5.69 5.59 -4.10
CA CYS A 27 5.48 5.86 -2.68
C CYS A 27 6.50 5.11 -1.80
N VAL A 28 6.81 3.86 -2.11
CA VAL A 28 7.85 3.08 -1.41
C VAL A 28 9.19 3.78 -1.53
N ARG A 29 9.59 4.11 -2.76
CA ARG A 29 10.86 4.80 -3.04
C ARG A 29 11.00 6.11 -2.27
N MET A 30 9.92 6.90 -2.21
CA MET A 30 9.89 8.18 -1.48
C MET A 30 10.05 7.98 0.03
N LEU A 31 9.34 7.01 0.62
CA LEU A 31 9.40 6.73 2.07
C LEU A 31 10.76 6.18 2.49
N GLU A 32 11.27 5.19 1.76
CA GLU A 32 12.59 4.62 2.03
C GLU A 32 13.70 5.65 1.80
N GLY A 33 13.55 6.54 0.80
CA GLY A 33 14.49 7.62 0.52
C GLY A 33 14.64 8.65 1.65
N VAL A 34 13.66 8.75 2.55
CA VAL A 34 13.73 9.58 3.76
C VAL A 34 13.97 8.77 5.04
N GLY A 35 14.33 7.49 4.91
CA GLY A 35 14.65 6.61 6.03
C GLY A 35 13.46 6.01 6.76
N ILE A 36 12.27 6.03 6.16
CA ILE A 36 11.07 5.37 6.72
C ILE A 36 10.96 3.97 6.09
N PRO A 37 11.20 2.88 6.84
CA PRO A 37 11.07 1.53 6.32
C PRO A 37 9.60 1.22 5.97
N VAL A 38 9.40 0.69 4.75
CA VAL A 38 8.10 0.16 4.34
C VAL A 38 8.02 -1.31 4.71
N VAL A 39 7.11 -1.65 5.63
CA VAL A 39 6.97 -3.01 6.16
C VAL A 39 5.93 -3.86 5.42
N ALA A 40 5.11 -3.23 4.57
CA ALA A 40 4.12 -3.91 3.75
C ALA A 40 3.75 -3.08 2.51
N THR A 41 3.51 -3.78 1.41
CA THR A 41 2.88 -3.23 0.20
C THR A 41 1.69 -4.11 -0.18
N ARG A 42 0.57 -3.50 -0.57
CA ARG A 42 -0.63 -4.23 -1.04
C ARG A 42 -1.31 -3.50 -2.19
N ILE A 43 -1.87 -4.26 -3.11
CA ILE A 43 -2.83 -3.77 -4.11
C ILE A 43 -4.16 -4.46 -3.81
N ILE A 44 -5.21 -3.69 -3.57
CA ILE A 44 -6.55 -4.20 -3.24
C ILE A 44 -7.60 -3.56 -4.15
N PRO A 45 -8.76 -4.21 -4.38
CA PRO A 45 -9.84 -3.62 -5.17
C PRO A 45 -10.46 -2.42 -4.45
N ASP A 46 -11.24 -1.64 -5.18
CA ASP A 46 -11.94 -0.43 -4.70
C ASP A 46 -13.20 -0.80 -3.88
N GLU A 47 -13.05 -1.75 -2.95
CA GLU A 47 -14.13 -2.36 -2.18
C GLU A 47 -14.03 -2.01 -0.70
N ARG A 48 -15.07 -1.34 -0.17
CA ARG A 48 -15.09 -0.83 1.21
C ARG A 48 -14.67 -1.88 2.25
N ARG A 49 -15.19 -3.11 2.12
CA ARG A 49 -14.90 -4.19 3.07
C ARG A 49 -13.43 -4.63 3.02
N GLU A 50 -12.79 -4.62 1.86
CA GLU A 50 -11.36 -4.94 1.72
C GLU A 50 -10.48 -3.83 2.30
N ILE A 51 -10.87 -2.58 2.06
CA ILE A 51 -10.17 -1.40 2.61
C ILE A 51 -10.19 -1.45 4.14
N GLU A 52 -11.38 -1.61 4.74
CA GLU A 52 -11.53 -1.68 6.20
C GLU A 52 -10.69 -2.81 6.80
N ARG A 53 -10.76 -4.02 6.25
CA ARG A 53 -9.95 -5.16 6.71
C ARG A 53 -8.45 -4.90 6.62
N THR A 54 -8.01 -4.35 5.49
CA THR A 54 -6.59 -4.07 5.24
C THR A 54 -6.05 -3.05 6.22
N LEU A 55 -6.78 -1.95 6.43
CA LEU A 55 -6.36 -0.89 7.35
C LEU A 55 -6.35 -1.39 8.81
N ILE A 56 -7.36 -2.15 9.23
CA ILE A 56 -7.40 -2.74 10.58
C ILE A 56 -6.20 -3.69 10.79
N ALA A 57 -5.89 -4.54 9.81
CA ALA A 57 -4.78 -5.48 9.92
C ALA A 57 -3.40 -4.80 9.95
N LEU A 58 -3.25 -3.64 9.32
CA LEU A 58 -1.99 -2.87 9.28
C LEU A 58 -1.78 -1.98 10.50
N ALA A 59 -2.86 -1.62 11.21
CA ALA A 59 -2.80 -0.78 12.40
C ALA A 59 -2.49 -1.58 13.70
N ALA A 60 -2.49 -2.92 13.62
CA ALA A 60 -2.15 -3.81 14.73
C ALA A 60 -0.63 -3.89 14.97
#